data_AF-A0A7C1F821-F1
#
_entry.id   AF-A0A7C1F821-F1
#
_cell.length_a   1.000
_cell.length_b   1.000
_cell.length_c   1.000
_cell.angle_alpha   90.00
_cell.angle_beta   90.00
_cell.angle_gamma   90.00
#
_symmetry.space_group_name_H-M   'P 1'
#
loop_
_entity.id
_entity.type
_entity.pdbx_description
1 polymer ?
#
loop_
_entity_poly.entity_id
_entity_poly.type
_entity_poly.pdbx_seq_one_letter_code
_entity_poly.pdbx_strand_id
1 'polypeptide(L)'
;MGAEGKHIVFGIYQRNGKITVFPVQNREKETLLPLIEKHTQKGSIYYTDEYKAYVSLVYRGKHIRITKEKGKSINEQNLNGLEGFWSYAKNWLYHYRRGPRQYFHLYLKEIEFRFNNRNEDLFDKIVKLL
;
A
#
# COMPACT_ATOMS: atom_id res chain seq x y z
N MET A 1 -0.24 -18.25 21.61
CA MET A 1 -0.17 -18.95 20.32
C MET A 1 -0.63 -17.99 19.24
N GLY A 2 0.14 -17.49 18.28
CA GLY A 2 1.53 -17.59 17.87
C GLY A 2 1.55 -16.75 16.58
N ALA A 3 2.45 -15.77 16.47
CA ALA A 3 2.48 -14.80 15.38
C ALA A 3 3.01 -15.39 14.06
N GLU A 4 2.80 -16.68 13.82
CA GLU A 4 3.21 -17.36 12.59
C GLU A 4 2.08 -17.34 11.56
N GLY A 5 2.34 -16.68 10.43
CA GLY A 5 1.47 -16.74 9.26
C GLY A 5 0.67 -15.48 8.93
N LYS A 6 0.96 -14.32 9.54
CA LYS A 6 0.43 -13.04 9.06
C LYS A 6 1.34 -12.47 7.98
N HIS A 7 0.88 -12.48 6.73
CA HIS A 7 1.56 -11.75 5.65
C HIS A 7 1.56 -10.26 5.97
N ILE A 8 2.75 -9.64 6.01
CA ILE A 8 2.88 -8.19 6.11
C ILE A 8 2.78 -7.64 4.69
N VAL A 9 1.97 -6.60 4.52
CA VAL A 9 1.81 -5.91 3.23
C VAL A 9 2.24 -4.46 3.40
N PHE A 10 3.08 -3.99 2.50
CA PHE A 10 3.45 -2.59 2.37
C PHE A 10 2.71 -1.98 1.18
N GLY A 11 2.23 -0.73 1.33
CA GLY A 11 1.47 -0.04 0.29
C GLY A 11 1.96 1.38 0.07
N ILE A 12 2.05 1.78 -1.19
CA ILE A 12 2.39 3.14 -1.64
C ILE A 12 1.18 3.67 -2.41
N TYR A 13 0.61 4.78 -1.94
CA TYR A 13 -0.50 5.46 -2.61
C TYR A 13 -0.02 6.79 -3.21
N GLN A 14 -0.20 6.94 -4.52
CA GLN A 14 -0.02 8.23 -5.20
C GLN A 14 -1.32 9.03 -5.07
N ARG A 15 -1.22 10.28 -4.61
CA ARG A 15 -2.38 11.18 -4.49
C ARG A 15 -3.08 11.34 -5.85
N ASN A 16 -4.38 11.09 -5.87
CA ASN A 16 -5.23 11.09 -7.08
C ASN A 16 -4.73 10.14 -8.18
N GLY A 17 -3.93 9.15 -7.81
CA GLY A 17 -3.33 8.18 -8.71
C GLY A 17 -3.64 6.76 -8.28
N LYS A 18 -2.66 5.89 -8.50
CA LYS A 18 -2.77 4.46 -8.23
C LYS A 18 -2.15 4.11 -6.88
N ILE A 19 -2.64 3.01 -6.33
CA ILE A 19 -1.98 2.31 -5.22
C ILE A 19 -1.11 1.18 -5.77
N THR A 20 0.04 0.95 -5.15
CA THR A 20 0.86 -0.24 -5.38
C THR A 20 1.14 -0.91 -4.05
N VAL A 21 0.98 -2.23 -3.98
CA VAL A 21 1.18 -3.01 -2.76
C VAL A 21 2.14 -4.18 -2.98
N PHE A 22 2.82 -4.55 -1.89
CA PHE A 22 3.87 -5.57 -1.88
C PHE A 22 3.75 -6.44 -0.65
N PRO A 23 3.78 -7.78 -0.77
CA PRO A 23 4.04 -8.63 0.37
C PRO A 23 5.50 -8.41 0.80
N VAL A 24 5.72 -8.16 2.10
CA VAL A 24 7.05 -7.91 2.68
C VAL A 24 7.29 -8.84 3.85
N GLN A 25 8.56 -9.18 4.10
CA GLN A 25 8.94 -10.09 5.18
C GLN A 25 8.88 -9.42 6.55
N ASN A 26 9.21 -8.13 6.60
CA ASN A 26 9.20 -7.33 7.82
C ASN A 26 8.93 -5.86 7.47
N ARG A 27 8.93 -4.99 8.48
CA ARG A 27 8.72 -3.54 8.32
C ARG A 27 10.04 -2.77 8.28
N GLU A 28 11.18 -3.45 8.23
CA GLU A 28 12.49 -2.84 8.38
C GLU A 28 12.82 -1.90 7.23
N LYS A 29 13.69 -0.94 7.52
CA LYS A 29 14.11 0.10 6.58
C LYS A 29 14.69 -0.52 5.31
N GLU A 30 15.49 -1.57 5.48
CA GLU A 30 16.19 -2.31 4.44
C GLU A 30 15.22 -3.02 3.50
N THR A 31 14.03 -3.41 4.01
CA THR A 31 12.95 -4.01 3.22
C THR A 31 12.10 -2.95 2.51
N LEU A 32 11.77 -1.85 3.20
CA LEU A 32 10.81 -0.86 2.69
C LEU A 32 11.44 0.18 1.77
N LEU A 33 12.67 0.63 2.04
CA LEU A 33 13.31 1.69 1.23
C LEU A 33 13.45 1.32 -0.23
N PRO A 34 14.00 0.15 -0.61
CA PRO A 34 14.15 -0.19 -2.03
C PRO A 34 12.82 -0.15 -2.80
N LEU A 35 11.71 -0.54 -2.14
CA LEU A 35 10.37 -0.45 -2.72
C LEU A 35 9.94 1.00 -2.91
N ILE A 36 10.13 1.85 -1.90
CA ILE A 36 9.83 3.29 -2.02
C ILE A 36 10.66 3.89 -3.15
N GLU A 37 11.95 3.62 -3.20
CA GLU A 37 12.85 4.20 -4.19
C GLU A 37 12.53 3.78 -5.62
N LYS A 38 12.13 2.53 -5.82
CA LYS A 38 11.74 2.00 -7.12
C LYS A 38 10.39 2.55 -7.60
N HIS A 39 9.46 2.83 -6.68
CA HIS A 39 8.08 3.17 -7.00
C HIS A 39 7.71 4.64 -6.76
N THR A 40 8.69 5.47 -6.40
CA THR A 40 8.49 6.92 -6.21
C THR A 40 9.64 7.72 -6.80
N GLN A 41 9.34 8.94 -7.25
CA GLN A 41 10.33 9.83 -7.84
C GLN A 41 11.09 10.60 -6.74
N LYS A 42 12.40 10.80 -6.94
CA LYS A 42 13.19 11.71 -6.10
C LYS A 42 12.56 13.11 -6.16
N GLY A 43 12.45 13.79 -5.02
CA GLY A 43 11.75 15.06 -4.87
C GLY A 43 10.27 14.95 -4.49
N SER A 44 9.70 13.75 -4.43
CA SER A 44 8.31 13.55 -3.98
C SER A 44 8.08 14.03 -2.54
N ILE A 45 6.82 14.34 -2.21
CA ILE A 45 6.38 14.60 -0.84
C ILE A 45 5.88 13.28 -0.24
N TYR A 46 6.58 12.80 0.78
CA TYR A 46 6.28 11.55 1.47
C TYR A 46 5.47 11.82 2.73
N TYR A 47 4.30 11.21 2.83
CA TYR A 47 3.46 11.21 4.03
C TYR A 47 3.55 9.84 4.69
N THR A 48 4.15 9.74 5.86
CA THR A 48 4.29 8.46 6.61
C THR A 48 3.99 8.65 8.08
N ASP A 49 3.76 7.55 8.79
CA ASP A 49 3.77 7.56 10.26
C ASP A 49 5.18 7.82 10.81
N GLU A 50 5.30 7.89 12.14
CA GLU A 50 6.56 8.19 12.84
C GLU A 50 7.55 7.01 12.87
N TYR A 51 7.34 5.98 12.04
CA TYR A 51 8.18 4.81 12.10
C TYR A 51 9.61 5.11 11.62
N LYS A 52 10.61 4.64 12.40
CA LYS A 52 12.03 4.97 12.20
C LYS A 52 12.56 4.62 10.81
N ALA A 53 11.94 3.63 10.13
CA ALA A 53 12.33 3.24 8.78
C ALA A 53 12.23 4.37 7.75
N TYR A 54 11.36 5.37 7.99
CA TYR A 54 11.11 6.46 7.04
C TYR A 54 12.00 7.69 7.26
N VAL A 55 12.84 7.72 8.30
CA VAL A 55 13.66 8.89 8.64
C VAL A 55 14.58 9.31 7.49
N SER A 56 15.11 8.36 6.71
CA SER A 56 15.99 8.67 5.59
C SER A 56 15.28 9.27 4.37
N LEU A 57 13.94 9.32 4.34
CA LEU A 57 13.21 9.93 3.23
C LEU A 57 13.46 11.44 3.11
N VAL A 58 13.91 12.10 4.19
CA VAL A 58 14.34 13.51 4.18
C VAL A 58 15.44 13.79 3.16
N TYR A 59 16.29 12.80 2.85
CA TYR A 59 17.36 12.94 1.84
C TYR A 59 16.86 12.72 0.41
N ARG A 60 15.66 12.15 0.24
CA ARG A 60 15.06 11.84 -1.06
C ARG A 60 14.01 12.87 -1.47
N GLY A 61 13.34 13.52 -0.53
CA GLY A 61 12.31 14.52 -0.79
C GLY A 61 11.73 15.09 0.51
N LYS A 62 10.61 15.80 0.39
CA LYS A 62 9.95 16.40 1.56
C LYS A 62 9.27 15.31 2.36
N HIS A 63 9.71 15.07 3.60
CA HIS A 63 9.08 14.11 4.49
C HIS A 63 8.14 14.81 5.47
N ILE A 64 6.86 14.45 5.44
CA ILE A 64 5.83 14.93 6.36
C ILE A 64 5.40 13.75 7.23
N ARG A 65 5.68 13.87 8.53
CA ARG A 65 5.24 12.88 9.53
C ARG A 65 3.79 13.15 9.90
N ILE A 66 2.98 12.10 9.90
CA ILE A 66 1.60 12.16 10.35
C ILE A 66 1.56 11.71 11.80
N THR A 67 1.36 12.66 12.71
CA THR A 67 1.12 12.38 14.13
C THR A 67 -0.38 12.18 14.36
N LYS A 68 -0.74 11.20 15.18
CA LYS A 68 -2.16 10.93 15.55
C LYS A 68 -2.67 11.89 16.64
N GLU A 69 -1.84 12.82 17.09
CA GLU A 69 -2.18 13.71 18.19
C GLU A 69 -3.03 14.90 17.70
N LYS A 70 -4.32 14.82 18.04
CA LYS A 70 -5.33 15.89 18.07
C LYS A 70 -5.86 16.40 16.72
N GLY A 71 -7.05 15.88 16.37
CA GLY A 71 -8.09 16.60 15.64
C GLY A 71 -7.80 16.85 14.16
N LYS A 72 -8.39 16.02 13.29
CA LYS A 72 -8.50 16.19 11.83
C LYS A 72 -7.36 17.01 11.23
N SER A 73 -6.17 16.42 11.18
CA SER A 73 -5.08 17.06 10.46
C SER A 73 -5.47 17.19 8.99
N ILE A 74 -5.15 18.31 8.34
CA ILE A 74 -5.32 18.52 6.89
C ILE A 74 -4.67 17.38 6.07
N ASN A 75 -3.77 16.62 6.69
CA ASN A 75 -3.09 15.46 6.14
C ASN A 75 -3.91 14.16 6.13
N GLU A 76 -5.02 14.05 6.87
CA GLU A 76 -5.88 12.84 6.88
C GLU A 76 -6.48 12.56 5.49
N GLN A 77 -6.81 13.61 4.72
CA GLN A 77 -7.30 13.44 3.34
C GLN A 77 -6.30 12.68 2.44
N ASN A 78 -5.00 12.79 2.72
CA ASN A 78 -3.98 12.08 1.96
C ASN A 78 -3.92 10.58 2.32
N LEU A 79 -4.34 10.20 3.53
CA LEU A 79 -4.38 8.81 3.99
C LEU A 79 -5.67 8.09 3.60
N ASN A 80 -6.76 8.82 3.35
CA ASN A 80 -8.07 8.27 2.98
C ASN A 80 -8.00 7.25 1.82
N GLY A 81 -7.12 7.46 0.84
CA GLY A 81 -6.93 6.51 -0.26
C GLY A 81 -6.35 5.18 0.19
N LEU A 82 -5.35 5.21 1.08
CA LEU A 82 -4.71 4.00 1.62
C LEU A 82 -5.66 3.27 2.58
N GLU A 83 -6.36 3.99 3.45
CA GLU A 83 -7.36 3.41 4.35
C GLU A 83 -8.54 2.78 3.58
N GLY A 84 -9.02 3.47 2.54
CA GLY A 84 -10.05 2.97 1.64
C GLY A 84 -9.61 1.68 0.95
N PHE A 85 -8.36 1.61 0.47
CA PHE A 85 -7.80 0.38 -0.07
C PHE A 85 -7.75 -0.74 0.97
N TRP A 86 -7.30 -0.48 2.21
CA TRP A 86 -7.22 -1.54 3.23
C TRP A 86 -8.60 -2.09 3.61
N SER A 87 -9.62 -1.23 3.65
CA SER A 87 -11.00 -1.66 3.84
C SER A 87 -11.45 -2.56 2.68
N TYR A 88 -11.22 -2.12 1.44
CA TYR A 88 -11.54 -2.87 0.23
C TYR A 88 -10.82 -4.24 0.18
N ALA A 89 -9.52 -4.26 0.45
CA ALA A 89 -8.70 -5.46 0.41
C ALA A 89 -9.12 -6.49 1.45
N LYS A 90 -9.52 -6.07 2.66
CA LYS A 90 -10.01 -6.99 3.70
C LYS A 90 -11.26 -7.75 3.25
N ASN A 91 -12.18 -7.08 2.57
CA ASN A 91 -13.40 -7.71 2.05
C ASN A 91 -13.06 -8.79 1.01
N TRP A 92 -12.16 -8.49 0.06
CA TRP A 92 -11.73 -9.48 -0.93
C TRP A 92 -10.94 -10.63 -0.30
N LEU A 93 -9.96 -10.34 0.56
CA LEU A 93 -9.15 -11.35 1.23
C LEU A 93 -9.97 -12.28 2.14
N TYR A 94 -11.13 -11.84 2.63
CA TYR A 94 -12.05 -12.69 3.36
C TYR A 94 -12.52 -13.88 2.50
N HIS A 95 -12.83 -13.66 1.22
CA HIS A 95 -13.21 -14.72 0.29
C HIS A 95 -12.06 -15.68 -0.01
N TYR A 96 -10.82 -15.17 -0.09
CA TYR A 96 -9.62 -15.99 -0.34
C TYR A 96 -9.09 -16.73 0.89
N ARG A 97 -9.72 -16.61 2.07
CA ARG A 97 -9.23 -17.21 3.32
C ARG A 97 -9.06 -18.72 3.27
N ARG A 98 -9.82 -19.41 2.40
CA ARG A 98 -9.75 -20.87 2.19
C ARG A 98 -8.79 -21.30 1.07
N GLY A 99 -8.25 -20.35 0.30
CA GLY A 99 -7.35 -20.64 -0.82
C GLY A 99 -5.91 -20.93 -0.36
N PRO A 100 -5.07 -21.50 -1.25
CA PRO A 100 -3.66 -21.77 -0.93
C PRO A 100 -2.89 -20.46 -0.65
N ARG A 101 -2.18 -20.41 0.48
CA ARG A 101 -1.41 -19.22 0.90
C ARG A 101 -0.27 -18.86 -0.05
N GLN A 102 0.26 -19.82 -0.81
CA GLN A 102 1.34 -19.59 -1.78
C GLN A 102 0.95 -18.57 -2.87
N TYR A 103 -0.34 -18.43 -3.16
CA TYR A 103 -0.87 -17.49 -4.15
C TYR A 103 -1.24 -16.12 -3.57
N PHE A 104 -0.90 -15.85 -2.30
CA PHE A 104 -1.23 -14.57 -1.65
C PHE A 104 -0.75 -13.35 -2.46
N HIS A 105 0.44 -13.43 -3.05
CA HIS A 105 0.99 -12.36 -3.89
C HIS A 105 0.14 -12.11 -5.15
N LEU A 106 -0.45 -13.16 -5.74
CA LEU A 106 -1.35 -13.04 -6.89
C LEU A 106 -2.68 -12.41 -6.49
N TYR A 107 -3.29 -12.89 -5.40
CA TYR A 107 -4.53 -12.28 -4.89
C TYR A 107 -4.35 -10.82 -4.54
N LEU A 108 -3.20 -10.47 -3.94
CA LEU A 108 -2.89 -9.08 -3.62
C LEU A 108 -2.78 -8.21 -4.88
N LYS A 109 -2.17 -8.73 -5.96
CA LYS A 109 -2.08 -8.01 -7.24
C LYS A 109 -3.41 -7.91 -7.98
N GLU A 110 -4.26 -8.93 -7.89
CA GLU A 110 -5.63 -8.86 -8.38
C GLU A 110 -6.41 -7.75 -7.65
N ILE A 111 -6.33 -7.70 -6.32
CA ILE A 111 -7.00 -6.68 -5.51
C ILE A 111 -6.47 -5.28 -5.82
N GLU A 112 -5.15 -5.12 -5.97
CA GLU A 112 -4.52 -3.87 -6.43
C GLU A 112 -5.09 -3.42 -7.78
N PHE A 113 -5.15 -4.33 -8.75
CA PHE A 113 -5.68 -4.05 -10.08
C PHE A 113 -7.15 -3.65 -10.03
N ARG A 114 -7.99 -4.41 -9.33
CA ARG A 114 -9.42 -4.11 -9.18
C ARG A 114 -9.64 -2.75 -8.52
N PHE A 115 -8.91 -2.44 -7.45
CA PHE A 115 -9.04 -1.15 -6.78
C PHE A 115 -8.63 0.01 -7.68
N ASN A 116 -7.52 -0.11 -8.40
CA ASN A 116 -7.02 0.93 -9.30
C ASN A 116 -7.92 1.19 -10.51
N ASN A 117 -8.74 0.22 -10.93
CA ASN A 117 -9.64 0.32 -12.08
C ASN A 117 -11.13 0.25 -11.65
N ARG A 118 -11.45 0.53 -10.37
CA ARG A 118 -12.80 0.36 -9.79
C ARG A 118 -13.92 1.19 -10.41
N ASN A 119 -13.57 2.19 -11.22
CA ASN A 119 -14.50 3.06 -11.93
C ASN A 119 -14.54 2.77 -13.44
N GLU A 120 -13.92 1.68 -13.89
CA GLU A 120 -13.80 1.29 -15.29
C GLU A 120 -14.41 -0.10 -15.50
N ASP A 121 -14.71 -0.45 -16.76
CA ASP A 121 -15.04 -1.83 -17.11
C ASP A 121 -13.77 -2.69 -17.04
N LEU A 122 -13.75 -3.61 -16.08
CA LEU A 122 -12.62 -4.52 -15.86
C LEU A 122 -12.49 -5.55 -16.98
N PHE A 123 -13.58 -5.93 -17.65
CA PHE A 123 -13.54 -6.94 -18.70
C PHE A 123 -12.65 -6.47 -19.85
N ASP A 124 -12.89 -5.26 -20.35
CA ASP A 124 -12.10 -4.66 -21.42
C ASP A 124 -10.63 -4.50 -21.05
N LYS A 125 -10.35 -4.19 -19.78
CA LYS A 125 -8.96 -4.07 -19.29
C LYS A 125 -8.25 -5.42 -19.27
N ILE A 126 -8.93 -6.47 -18.81
CA ILE A 126 -8.37 -7.81 -18.71
C ILE A 126 -8.12 -8.38 -20.10
N VAL A 127 -9.06 -8.22 -21.03
CA VAL A 127 -8.90 -8.66 -22.43
C VAL A 127 -7.66 -8.03 -23.08
N LYS A 128 -7.36 -6.76 -22.81
CA LYS A 128 -6.18 -6.08 -23.36
C LYS A 128 -4.84 -6.52 -22.76
N LEU A 129 -4.84 -7.25 -21.65
CA LEU A 129 -3.63 -7.73 -20.97
C LEU A 129 -3.25 -9.16 -21.35
N LEU A 130 -4.15 -9.88 -22.01
CA LEU A 130 -3.98 -11.25 -22.50
C LEU A 130 -3.62 -11.24 -23.98
#